data_AF-A0A2U2JE24-F1
#
_entry.id   AF-A0A2U2JE24-F1
#
_cell.length_a   1.000
_cell.length_b   1.000
_cell.length_c   1.000
_cell.angle_alpha   90.00
_cell.angle_beta   90.00
_cell.angle_gamma   90.00
#
_symmetry.space_group_name_H-M   'P 1'
#
loop_
_entity.id
_entity.type
_entity.pdbx_description
1 polymer ?
#
loop_
_entity_poly.entity_id
_entity_poly.type
_entity_poly.pdbx_seq_one_letter_code
_entity_poly.pdbx_strand_id
1 'polypeptide(L)' 'MTKKKNNLILIIPAFLLMGTAVGIQTKNLFKQMIIGLIVGIIVYFFLRYRNNKIDKTKS' A
#
# COMPACT_ATOMS: atom_id res chain seq x y z
N MET A 1 -10.73 -13.04 -20.78
CA MET A 1 -9.53 -12.71 -19.98
C MET A 1 -9.89 -11.60 -19.00
N THR A 2 -9.99 -11.91 -17.71
CA THR A 2 -10.41 -10.98 -16.65
C THR A 2 -9.54 -9.73 -16.64
N LYS A 3 -10.14 -8.56 -16.92
CA LYS A 3 -9.55 -7.23 -16.70
C LYS A 3 -8.90 -7.23 -15.32
N LYS A 4 -7.56 -7.09 -15.25
CA LYS A 4 -6.81 -6.94 -14.01
C LYS A 4 -7.30 -5.66 -13.34
N LYS A 5 -8.28 -5.78 -12.45
CA LYS A 5 -8.90 -4.69 -11.70
C LYS A 5 -7.78 -3.93 -10.97
N ASN A 6 -7.72 -2.61 -11.12
CA ASN A 6 -6.67 -1.71 -10.60
C ASN A 6 -6.65 -1.66 -9.06
N ASN A 7 -6.47 -2.80 -8.39
CA ASN A 7 -6.48 -2.97 -6.95
C ASN A 7 -5.22 -2.43 -6.26
N LEU A 8 -4.26 -1.86 -7.01
CA LEU A 8 -3.04 -1.28 -6.45
C LEU A 8 -3.33 -0.11 -5.49
N ILE A 9 -4.44 0.60 -5.69
CA ILE A 9 -4.90 1.67 -4.78
C ILE A 9 -5.31 1.13 -3.41
N LEU A 10 -5.78 -0.12 -3.30
CA LEU A 10 -6.17 -0.74 -2.02
C LEU A 10 -4.99 -1.00 -1.09
N ILE A 11 -3.75 -0.90 -1.58
CA ILE A 11 -2.56 -1.07 -0.75
C ILE A 11 -2.50 0.02 0.33
N ILE A 12 -2.88 1.25 0.01
CA ILE A 12 -2.84 2.40 0.92
C ILE A 12 -3.78 2.19 2.12
N PRO A 13 -5.09 1.92 1.94
CA PRO A 13 -5.98 1.64 3.07
C PRO A 13 -5.59 0.36 3.82
N ALA A 14 -5.02 -0.65 3.16
CA ALA A 14 -4.53 -1.84 3.84
C ALA A 14 -3.39 -1.52 4.83
N PHE A 15 -2.39 -0.74 4.40
CA PHE A 15 -1.29 -0.32 5.27
C PHE A 15 -1.72 0.66 6.37
N LEU A 16 -2.71 1.51 6.10
CA LEU A 16 -3.33 2.36 7.12
C LEU A 16 -3.98 1.52 8.22
N LEU A 17 -4.81 0.53 7.85
CA LEU A 17 -5.46 -0.38 8.80
C LEU A 17 -4.45 -1.24 9.57
N MET A 18 -3.34 -1.60 8.94
CA MET A 18 -2.26 -2.33 9.61
C MET A 18 -1.55 -1.43 10.64
N GLY A 19 -1.29 -0.17 10.29
CA GLY A 19 -0.74 0.83 11.21
C GLY A 19 -1.67 1.14 12.38
N THR A 20 -2.98 1.21 12.15
CA THR A 20 -3.95 1.39 13.25
C THR A 20 -4.04 0.16 14.15
N ALA A 21 -4.03 -1.06 13.60
CA ALA A 21 -4.01 -2.29 14.40
C ALA A 21 -2.78 -2.37 15.32
N VAL A 22 -1.60 -2.06 14.79
CA VAL A 22 -0.36 -1.98 15.58
C VAL A 22 -0.43 -0.81 16.59
N GLY A 23 -1.05 0.30 16.20
CA GLY A 23 -1.28 1.46 17.07
C GLY A 23 -2.18 1.17 18.27
N ILE A 24 -3.23 0.38 18.07
CA ILE A 24 -4.11 -0.11 19.14
C ILE A 24 -3.32 -1.01 20.09
N GLN A 25 -2.53 -1.94 19.54
CA GLN A 25 -1.70 -2.85 20.34
C GLN A 25 -0.64 -2.10 21.18
N THR A 26 0.01 -1.09 20.60
CA THR A 26 1.10 -0.33 21.24
C THR A 26 0.63 0.88 22.05
N LYS A 27 -0.69 1.09 22.16
CA LYS A 27 -1.33 2.28 22.77
C LYS A 27 -0.91 3.63 22.17
N ASN A 28 -0.24 3.62 21.02
CA ASN A 28 0.30 4.78 20.33
C ASN A 28 -0.31 4.89 18.93
N LEU A 29 -1.62 5.11 18.88
CA LEU A 29 -2.45 5.00 17.68
C LEU A 29 -2.01 5.98 16.57
N PHE A 30 -1.87 7.26 16.89
CA PHE A 30 -1.49 8.28 15.90
C PHE A 30 -0.08 8.06 15.33
N LYS A 31 0.87 7.66 16.18
CA LYS A 31 2.27 7.45 15.77
C LYS A 31 2.37 6.28 14.78
N GLN A 32 1.72 5.16 15.09
CA GLN A 32 1.72 3.98 14.22
C GLN A 32 0.87 4.16 12.96
N MET A 33 -0.23 4.93 13.03
CA MET A 33 -1.03 5.28 11.86
C MET A 33 -0.23 6.11 10.84
N ILE A 34 0.53 7.11 11.30
CA ILE A 34 1.42 7.92 10.44
C ILE A 34 2.49 7.03 9.79
N ILE A 35 3.11 6.14 10.57
CA ILE A 35 4.11 5.18 10.05
C ILE A 35 3.48 4.26 8.99
N GLY A 36 2.30 3.70 9.27
CA GLY A 36 1.56 2.86 8.32
C GLY A 36 1.21 3.58 7.02
N LEU A 37 0.81 4.86 7.10
CA LEU A 37 0.55 5.71 5.93
C LEU A 37 1.83 5.92 5.10
N ILE A 38 2.95 6.28 5.73
CA ILE A 38 4.24 6.50 5.05
C ILE A 38 4.69 5.22 4.33
N VAL A 39 4.67 4.09 5.04
CA VAL A 39 5.03 2.78 4.46
C VAL A 39 4.10 2.43 3.31
N GLY A 40 2.79 2.63 3.46
CA GLY A 40 1.80 2.39 2.41
C GLY A 40 2.04 3.21 1.15
N ILE A 41 2.44 4.47 1.28
CA ILE A 41 2.80 5.34 0.15
C ILE A 41 4.06 4.84 -0.56
N ILE A 42 5.11 4.47 0.19
CA ILE A 42 6.36 3.94 -0.37
C ILE A 42 6.09 2.66 -1.16
N VAL A 43 5.34 1.73 -0.56
CA VAL A 43 5.00 0.44 -1.19
C VAL A 43 4.12 0.67 -2.42
N TYR A 44 3.14 1.57 -2.35
CA TYR A 44 2.33 1.96 -3.52
C TYR A 44 3.19 2.46 -4.68
N PHE A 45 4.14 3.37 -4.40
CA PHE A 45 5.02 3.92 -5.41
C PHE A 45 5.90 2.84 -6.04
N PHE A 46 6.47 1.96 -5.21
CA PHE A 46 7.28 0.84 -5.66
C PHE A 46 6.49 -0.13 -6.54
N LEU A 47 5.28 -0.53 -6.13
CA LEU A 47 4.44 -1.42 -6.93
C LEU A 47 3.95 -0.74 -8.21
N ARG A 48 3.62 0.55 -8.18
CA ARG A 48 3.23 1.31 -9.38
C ARG A 48 4.38 1.37 -10.39
N TYR A 49 5.60 1.64 -9.92
CA TYR A 49 6.80 1.63 -10.75
C TYR A 49 7.06 0.25 -11.38
N ARG A 50 6.97 -0.82 -10.59
CA ARG A 50 7.12 -2.20 -11.08
C ARG A 50 6.04 -2.59 -12.08
N ASN A 51 4.77 -2.29 -11.79
CA ASN A 51 3.66 -2.66 -12.65
C ASN A 51 3.75 -1.95 -14.02
N ASN A 52 4.21 -0.69 -14.05
CA ASN A 52 4.46 0.03 -15.29
C ASN A 52 5.62 -0.53 -16.13
N LYS A 53 6.62 -1.18 -15.52
CA LYS A 53 7.70 -1.86 -16.25
C LYS A 53 7.28 -3.20 -16.84
N ILE A 54 6.42 -3.94 -16.15
CA ILE A 54 5.91 -5.25 -16.58
C ILE A 54 4.99 -5.11 -17.80
N ASP A 55 4.20 -4.03 -17.88
CA ASP A 55 3.34 -3.76 -19.04
C ASP A 55 4.16 -3.45 -20.31
N LYS A 56 5.31 -2.80 -20.15
CA LYS A 56 6.22 -2.49 -21.27
C LYS A 56 7.02 -3.69 -21.78
N THR A 57 7.16 -4.75 -20.99
CA THR A 57 7.89 -5.98 -21.38
C THR A 57 6.98 -7.05 -22.00
N LYS A 58 5.67 -6.78 -22.08
CA LYS A 58 4.68 -7.62 -22.78
C LYS A 58 4.33 -7.14 -24.19
N SER A 59 4.98 -6.07 -24.68
CA SER A 59 4.84 -5.57 -26.05
C SER A 59 5.89 -6.17 -26.97
#